data_AF-A0A813Q016-F1
#
_entry.id   AF-A0A813Q016-F1
#
_cell.length_a   1.000
_cell.length_b   1.000
_cell.length_c   1.000
_cell.angle_alpha   90.00
_cell.angle_beta   90.00
_cell.angle_gamma   90.00
#
_symmetry.space_group_name_H-M   'P 1'
#
loop_
_entity.id
_entity.type
_entity.pdbx_description
1 polymer ?
#
loop_
_entity_poly.entity_id
_entity_poly.type
_entity_poly.pdbx_seq_one_letter_code
_entity_poly.pdbx_strand_id
1 'polypeptide(L)'
;MANSVTKKNKFCFDANRAVVTKVFSDINETDLFNNDNNFSRQIFFSYLDLLNTYKIQQFLTALSSSTLADSIRESNIYILLFILSTLCSSVLFVDSDISDQYNSLLNAMRLHVNQNLQMIVRYVVPSLLRAGCGKSVIEWLNYPTLTETARRPIVSIVHNLSRHDNDADELNKYGAIEIINQMQQLDNVRQSTTLLINTMTLALLSTPNQIKTDPKGIKPILDELLQITIHASTAEKYRYNGFHVSEPLAVLVKLFIDDTTFDYVMNQAETNPPSNLTSTIKLFSDLLISFHVKLIEKNRLEQFTFIVLFNIL
;
A
#
# COMPACT_ATOMS: atom_id res chain seq x y z
N MET A 1 -11.82 -30.60 27.74
CA MET A 1 -13.20 -30.48 27.21
C MET A 1 -13.18 -29.46 26.09
N ALA A 2 -13.39 -29.89 24.85
CA ALA A 2 -13.50 -28.98 23.71
C ALA A 2 -14.86 -28.28 23.77
N ASN A 3 -14.87 -26.95 23.93
CA ASN A 3 -16.09 -26.15 23.85
C ASN A 3 -16.66 -26.29 22.43
N SER A 4 -17.71 -27.11 22.26
CA SER A 4 -18.41 -27.24 20.99
C SER A 4 -19.27 -26.00 20.77
N VAL A 5 -18.74 -25.06 20.01
CA VAL A 5 -19.51 -23.95 19.45
C VAL A 5 -20.60 -24.52 18.54
N THR A 6 -21.85 -24.06 18.66
CA THR A 6 -22.97 -24.55 17.82
C THR A 6 -23.14 -23.69 16.56
N LYS A 7 -23.83 -24.22 15.52
CA LYS A 7 -24.21 -23.43 14.32
C LYS A 7 -25.01 -22.16 14.68
N LYS A 8 -25.84 -22.22 15.73
CA LYS A 8 -26.59 -21.09 16.27
C LYS A 8 -25.66 -20.02 16.84
N ASN A 9 -24.61 -20.43 17.57
CA ASN A 9 -23.60 -19.50 18.08
C ASN A 9 -22.86 -18.79 16.94
N LYS A 10 -22.54 -19.50 15.84
CA LYS A 10 -21.95 -18.90 14.64
C LYS A 10 -22.87 -17.86 14.00
N PHE A 11 -24.14 -18.18 13.81
CA PHE A 11 -25.11 -17.24 13.24
C PHE A 11 -25.27 -15.97 14.10
N CYS A 12 -25.44 -16.12 15.42
CA CYS A 12 -25.53 -14.98 16.34
C CYS A 12 -24.23 -14.15 16.31
N PHE A 13 -23.09 -14.81 16.20
CA PHE A 13 -21.79 -14.14 16.09
C PHE A 13 -21.67 -13.35 14.77
N ASP A 14 -22.01 -13.94 13.63
CA ASP A 14 -21.96 -13.27 12.32
C ASP A 14 -22.94 -12.07 12.26
N ALA A 15 -24.11 -12.20 12.87
CA ALA A 15 -25.07 -11.11 13.01
C ALA A 15 -24.52 -9.97 13.88
N ASN A 16 -23.94 -10.28 15.06
CA ASN A 16 -23.33 -9.29 15.93
C ASN A 16 -22.15 -8.59 15.26
N ARG A 17 -21.32 -9.33 14.52
CA ARG A 17 -20.22 -8.77 13.73
C ARG A 17 -20.74 -7.75 12.72
N ALA A 18 -21.78 -8.10 11.95
CA ALA A 18 -22.36 -7.19 10.96
C ALA A 18 -22.91 -5.92 11.61
N VAL A 19 -23.57 -6.05 12.77
CA VAL A 19 -24.07 -4.91 13.54
C VAL A 19 -22.92 -4.03 14.04
N VAL A 20 -21.88 -4.61 14.65
CA VAL A 20 -20.72 -3.85 15.14
C VAL A 20 -20.02 -3.12 14.00
N THR A 21 -19.78 -3.79 12.87
CA THR A 21 -19.20 -3.15 11.67
C THR A 21 -20.07 -1.99 11.18
N LYS A 22 -21.40 -2.16 11.13
CA LYS A 22 -22.32 -1.11 10.68
C LYS A 22 -22.34 0.06 11.66
N VAL A 23 -22.43 -0.21 12.96
CA VAL A 23 -22.42 0.82 14.01
C VAL A 23 -21.13 1.63 13.97
N PHE A 24 -19.95 0.99 13.87
CA PHE A 24 -18.69 1.73 13.79
C PHE A 24 -18.55 2.51 12.48
N SER A 25 -19.04 1.98 11.36
CA SER A 25 -19.10 2.72 10.09
C SER A 25 -19.98 3.97 10.23
N ASP A 26 -21.18 3.83 10.80
CA ASP A 26 -22.14 4.92 10.97
C ASP A 26 -21.64 5.95 11.98
N ILE A 27 -20.97 5.51 13.06
CA ILE A 27 -20.38 6.43 14.05
C ILE A 27 -19.24 7.25 13.42
N ASN A 28 -18.41 6.64 12.57
CA ASN A 28 -17.37 7.37 11.82
C ASN A 28 -17.97 8.43 10.89
N GLU A 29 -19.13 8.16 10.28
CA GLU A 29 -19.85 9.13 9.45
C GLU A 29 -20.46 10.29 10.28
N THR A 30 -20.63 10.12 11.60
CA THR A 30 -21.21 11.14 12.49
C THR A 30 -20.19 12.03 13.22
N ASP A 31 -18.91 11.97 12.86
CA ASP A 31 -17.82 12.74 13.47
C ASP A 31 -17.66 12.57 15.00
N LEU A 32 -18.31 11.57 15.63
CA LEU A 32 -18.27 11.40 17.08
C LEU A 32 -16.82 11.26 17.60
N PHE A 33 -16.01 10.47 16.89
CA PHE A 33 -14.61 10.25 17.23
C PHE A 33 -13.69 11.41 16.83
N ASN A 34 -14.13 12.28 15.91
CA ASN A 34 -13.38 13.46 15.47
C ASN A 34 -13.49 14.62 16.46
N ASN A 35 -14.54 14.63 17.30
CA ASN A 35 -14.78 15.70 18.27
C ASN A 35 -14.01 15.56 19.59
N ASP A 36 -13.57 14.35 19.95
CA ASP A 36 -12.77 14.09 21.17
C ASP A 36 -11.65 13.09 20.89
N ASN A 37 -10.49 13.63 20.51
CA ASN A 37 -9.28 12.85 20.24
C ASN A 37 -8.82 12.05 21.47
N ASN A 38 -8.95 12.58 22.69
CA ASN A 38 -8.52 11.86 23.90
C ASN A 38 -9.39 10.62 24.14
N PHE A 39 -10.70 10.73 23.92
CA PHE A 39 -11.61 9.59 24.03
C PHE A 39 -11.31 8.53 22.96
N SER A 40 -11.18 8.94 21.70
CA SER A 40 -10.81 8.05 20.58
C SER A 40 -9.49 7.32 20.85
N ARG A 41 -8.51 8.05 21.40
CA ARG A 41 -7.20 7.54 21.78
C ARG A 41 -7.29 6.51 22.91
N GLN A 42 -8.08 6.77 23.95
CA GLN A 42 -8.28 5.81 25.04
C GLN A 42 -8.92 4.50 24.55
N ILE A 43 -9.92 4.60 23.68
CA ILE A 43 -10.53 3.42 23.06
C ILE A 43 -9.49 2.69 22.22
N PHE A 44 -8.75 3.39 21.37
CA PHE A 44 -7.72 2.78 20.52
C PHE A 44 -6.71 1.94 21.34
N PHE A 45 -6.08 2.54 22.35
CA PHE A 45 -5.09 1.83 23.17
C PHE A 45 -5.69 0.71 24.02
N SER A 46 -6.93 0.86 24.50
CA SER A 46 -7.63 -0.22 25.21
C SER A 46 -7.82 -1.47 24.34
N TYR A 47 -8.18 -1.27 23.07
CA TYR A 47 -8.34 -2.37 22.11
C TYR A 47 -6.99 -2.94 21.64
N LEU A 48 -5.97 -2.09 21.50
CA LEU A 48 -4.61 -2.52 21.18
C LEU A 48 -4.00 -3.36 22.31
N ASP A 49 -4.19 -2.96 23.56
CA ASP A 49 -3.73 -3.70 24.75
C ASP A 49 -4.44 -5.05 24.89
N LEU A 50 -5.73 -5.11 24.55
CA LEU A 50 -6.46 -6.37 24.48
C LEU A 50 -5.80 -7.32 23.48
N LEU A 51 -5.47 -6.83 22.27
CA LEU A 51 -4.73 -7.60 21.28
C LEU A 51 -3.32 -7.99 21.76
N ASN A 52 -2.68 -7.15 22.58
CA ASN A 52 -1.34 -7.39 23.13
C ASN A 52 -1.31 -8.46 24.23
N THR A 53 -2.43 -9.10 24.55
CA THR A 53 -2.44 -10.19 25.53
C THR A 53 -1.76 -11.45 24.98
N TYR A 54 -1.02 -12.15 25.85
CA TYR A 54 -0.32 -13.40 25.51
C TYR A 54 -1.21 -14.44 24.82
N LYS A 55 -2.47 -14.57 25.25
CA LYS A 55 -3.42 -15.53 24.67
C LYS A 55 -3.76 -15.20 23.22
N ILE A 56 -3.91 -13.93 22.88
CA ILE A 56 -4.19 -13.50 21.50
C ILE A 56 -2.92 -13.66 20.66
N GLN A 57 -1.76 -13.28 21.18
CA GLN A 57 -0.48 -13.47 20.47
C GLN A 57 -0.23 -14.94 20.14
N GLN A 58 -0.42 -15.86 21.10
CA GLN A 58 -0.30 -17.31 20.85
C GLN A 58 -1.24 -17.76 19.72
N PHE A 59 -2.49 -17.30 19.73
CA PHE A 59 -3.46 -17.63 18.68
C PHE A 59 -3.03 -17.11 17.32
N LEU A 60 -2.57 -15.85 17.23
CA LEU A 60 -2.08 -15.24 16.00
C LEU A 60 -0.90 -15.99 15.39
N THR A 61 -0.04 -16.58 16.23
CA THR A 61 1.12 -17.37 15.79
C THR A 61 0.82 -18.85 15.54
N ALA A 62 -0.32 -19.37 16.02
CA ALA A 62 -0.66 -20.76 15.88
C ALA A 62 -1.01 -21.09 14.42
N LEU A 63 -0.46 -22.20 13.91
CA LEU A 63 -0.87 -22.74 12.61
C LEU A 63 -2.38 -23.02 12.66
N SER A 64 -3.11 -22.49 11.67
CA SER A 64 -4.58 -22.54 11.60
C SER A 64 -5.11 -23.95 11.88
N SER A 65 -5.69 -24.16 13.07
CA SER A 65 -6.51 -25.33 13.36
C SER A 65 -7.94 -25.07 12.85
N SER A 66 -8.50 -26.04 12.12
CA SER A 66 -9.80 -25.93 11.44
C SER A 66 -11.00 -26.10 12.40
N THR A 67 -10.87 -25.70 13.67
CA THR A 67 -11.99 -25.82 14.61
C THR A 67 -12.92 -24.61 14.51
N LEU A 68 -14.20 -24.84 14.77
CA LEU A 68 -15.21 -23.77 14.78
C LEU A 68 -14.94 -22.72 15.88
N ALA A 69 -14.28 -23.11 16.98
CA ALA A 69 -13.86 -22.17 18.03
C ALA A 69 -12.77 -21.20 17.54
N ASP A 70 -11.88 -21.66 16.67
CA ASP A 70 -10.82 -20.83 16.08
C ASP A 70 -11.40 -19.83 15.08
N SER A 71 -12.41 -20.24 14.29
CA SER A 71 -13.14 -19.33 13.40
C SER A 71 -13.82 -18.16 14.13
N ILE A 72 -14.37 -18.40 15.33
CA ILE A 72 -14.94 -17.32 16.16
C ILE A 72 -13.83 -16.41 16.71
N ARG A 73 -12.72 -16.97 17.19
CA ARG A 73 -11.58 -16.19 17.70
C ARG A 73 -10.97 -15.31 16.62
N GLU A 74 -10.73 -15.87 15.44
CA GLU A 74 -10.24 -15.16 14.26
C GLU A 74 -11.19 -14.01 13.91
N SER A 75 -12.49 -14.26 13.95
CA SER A 75 -13.49 -13.23 13.68
C SER A 75 -13.56 -12.13 14.74
N ASN A 76 -13.35 -12.44 16.02
CA ASN A 76 -13.20 -11.42 17.07
C ASN A 76 -11.98 -10.55 16.81
N ILE A 77 -10.84 -11.15 16.46
CA ILE A 77 -9.63 -10.41 16.10
C ILE A 77 -9.92 -9.48 14.92
N TYR A 78 -10.66 -9.93 13.90
CA TYR A 78 -11.06 -9.06 12.80
C TYR A 78 -11.90 -7.87 13.23
N ILE A 79 -12.84 -8.06 14.15
CA ILE A 79 -13.65 -6.96 14.69
C ILE A 79 -12.75 -5.96 15.41
N LEU A 80 -11.83 -6.43 16.27
CA LEU A 80 -10.89 -5.56 16.98
C LEU A 80 -10.02 -4.77 16.00
N LEU A 81 -9.47 -5.43 14.98
CA LEU A 81 -8.66 -4.79 13.94
C LEU A 81 -9.46 -3.79 13.11
N PHE A 82 -10.72 -4.08 12.80
CA PHE A 82 -11.62 -3.17 12.12
C PHE A 82 -11.90 -1.92 12.96
N ILE A 83 -12.17 -2.08 14.25
CA ILE A 83 -12.37 -0.96 15.19
C ILE A 83 -11.10 -0.10 15.26
N LEU A 84 -9.92 -0.72 15.41
CA LEU A 84 -8.65 0.01 15.42
C LEU A 84 -8.46 0.79 14.11
N SER A 85 -8.71 0.16 12.95
CA SER A 85 -8.63 0.82 11.64
C SER A 85 -9.55 2.02 11.50
N THR A 86 -10.73 1.93 12.11
CA THR A 86 -11.76 2.96 12.09
C THR A 86 -11.36 4.15 12.95
N LEU A 87 -10.75 3.89 14.11
CA LEU A 87 -10.29 4.92 15.06
C LEU A 87 -8.98 5.58 14.65
N CYS A 88 -8.10 4.88 13.90
CA CYS A 88 -6.82 5.40 13.45
C CYS A 88 -6.91 6.75 12.70
N SER A 89 -8.03 7.04 12.02
CA SER A 89 -8.22 8.34 11.35
C SER A 89 -8.51 9.50 12.30
N SER A 90 -8.92 9.22 13.53
CA SER A 90 -9.39 10.23 14.50
C SER A 90 -8.44 10.39 15.69
N VAL A 91 -7.40 9.56 15.78
CA VAL A 91 -6.39 9.62 16.84
C VAL A 91 -5.17 10.38 16.34
N LEU A 92 -4.71 11.36 17.11
CA LEU A 92 -3.37 11.92 16.94
C LEU A 92 -2.37 11.10 17.74
N PHE A 93 -1.45 10.45 17.04
CA PHE A 93 -0.35 9.68 17.61
C PHE A 93 0.85 10.60 17.90
N VAL A 94 1.56 10.31 18.98
CA VAL A 94 2.84 10.93 19.35
C VAL A 94 3.90 9.84 19.50
N ASP A 95 5.17 10.18 19.29
CA ASP A 95 6.28 9.21 19.21
C ASP A 95 6.40 8.28 20.43
N SER A 96 5.94 8.72 21.61
CA SER A 96 5.97 7.93 22.86
C SER A 96 4.92 6.83 22.94
N ASP A 97 3.95 6.81 22.02
CA ASP A 97 2.78 5.94 22.11
C ASP A 97 3.06 4.50 21.73
N ILE A 98 4.03 4.32 20.84
CA ILE A 98 4.47 3.01 20.39
C ILE A 98 5.79 2.72 21.10
N SER A 99 5.68 2.06 22.25
CA SER A 99 6.85 1.56 22.97
C SER A 99 7.16 0.12 22.55
N ASP A 100 8.35 -0.35 22.94
CA ASP A 100 8.80 -1.73 22.70
C ASP A 100 7.84 -2.81 23.24
N GLN A 101 6.89 -2.43 24.09
CA GLN A 101 5.87 -3.33 24.64
C GLN A 101 4.97 -3.99 23.58
N TYR A 102 4.83 -3.40 22.39
CA TYR A 102 4.01 -3.96 21.30
C TYR A 102 4.80 -4.81 20.30
N ASN A 103 6.13 -4.92 20.43
CA ASN A 103 6.97 -5.67 19.48
C ASN A 103 6.54 -7.15 19.34
N SER A 104 6.14 -7.79 20.43
CA SER A 104 5.62 -9.17 20.40
C SER A 104 4.31 -9.28 19.63
N LEU A 105 3.39 -8.31 19.79
CA LEU A 105 2.14 -8.25 19.05
C LEU A 105 2.39 -8.02 17.56
N LEU A 106 3.25 -7.06 17.21
CA LEU A 106 3.58 -6.76 15.82
C LEU A 106 4.20 -7.98 15.12
N ASN A 107 5.09 -8.70 15.81
CA ASN A 107 5.63 -9.95 15.30
C ASN A 107 4.56 -11.04 15.11
N ALA A 108 3.62 -11.17 16.06
CA ALA A 108 2.51 -12.11 15.94
C ALA A 108 1.57 -11.74 14.78
N MET A 109 1.27 -10.45 14.59
CA MET A 109 0.49 -9.94 13.47
C MET A 109 1.18 -10.19 12.13
N ARG A 110 2.50 -10.00 12.03
CA ARG A 110 3.29 -10.33 10.82
C ARG A 110 3.16 -11.80 10.45
N LEU A 111 3.35 -12.69 11.43
CA LEU A 111 3.22 -14.14 11.22
C LEU A 111 1.79 -14.49 10.78
N HIS A 112 0.80 -13.88 11.41
CA HIS A 112 -0.61 -14.08 11.05
C HIS A 112 -0.94 -13.59 9.63
N VAL A 113 -0.42 -12.42 9.23
CA VAL A 113 -0.52 -11.87 7.87
C VAL A 113 0.14 -12.79 6.85
N ASN A 114 1.27 -13.40 7.20
CA ASN A 114 1.94 -14.36 6.32
C ASN A 114 1.13 -15.66 6.12
N GLN A 115 0.31 -16.03 7.11
CA GLN A 115 -0.47 -17.26 7.14
C GLN A 115 -1.91 -17.09 6.59
N ASN A 116 -2.48 -15.88 6.62
CA ASN A 116 -3.90 -15.65 6.37
C ASN A 116 -4.21 -14.64 5.25
N LEU A 117 -5.46 -14.68 4.80
CA LEU A 117 -6.02 -14.03 3.60
C LEU A 117 -5.76 -12.52 3.45
N GLN A 118 -5.77 -12.05 2.20
CA GLN A 118 -5.62 -10.66 1.77
C GLN A 118 -6.47 -9.63 2.55
N MET A 119 -7.60 -10.02 3.14
CA MET A 119 -8.43 -9.11 3.93
C MET A 119 -7.72 -8.57 5.16
N ILE A 120 -6.94 -9.39 5.87
CA ILE A 120 -6.24 -8.95 7.09
C ILE A 120 -5.31 -7.79 6.72
N VAL A 121 -4.54 -8.00 5.65
CA VAL A 121 -3.52 -7.06 5.20
C VAL A 121 -4.14 -5.70 4.87
N ARG A 122 -5.32 -5.69 4.24
CA ARG A 122 -6.03 -4.46 3.85
C ARG A 122 -6.44 -3.56 5.02
N TYR A 123 -6.72 -4.12 6.19
CA TYR A 123 -7.14 -3.35 7.36
C TYR A 123 -5.99 -3.13 8.33
N VAL A 124 -5.17 -4.15 8.59
CA VAL A 124 -4.10 -4.11 9.59
C VAL A 124 -3.00 -3.14 9.18
N VAL A 125 -2.53 -3.22 7.93
CA VAL A 125 -1.36 -2.45 7.49
C VAL A 125 -1.62 -0.94 7.52
N PRO A 126 -2.73 -0.41 6.97
CA PRO A 126 -2.99 1.03 7.06
C PRO A 126 -3.22 1.49 8.50
N SER A 127 -3.86 0.67 9.33
CA SER A 127 -4.07 0.97 10.74
C SER A 127 -2.76 1.13 11.49
N LEU A 128 -1.85 0.16 11.31
CA LEU A 128 -0.55 0.17 11.95
C LEU A 128 0.32 1.33 11.46
N LEU A 129 0.29 1.63 10.15
CA LEU A 129 1.02 2.78 9.60
C LEU A 129 0.53 4.09 10.23
N ARG A 130 -0.79 4.28 10.33
CA ARG A 130 -1.37 5.46 10.98
C ARG A 130 -1.15 5.50 12.49
N ALA A 131 -1.04 4.34 13.13
CA ALA A 131 -0.84 4.23 14.56
C ALA A 131 0.61 4.48 15.02
N GLY A 132 1.51 4.91 14.12
CA GLY A 132 2.94 5.08 14.44
C GLY A 132 3.74 3.78 14.44
N CYS A 133 3.15 2.65 14.04
CA CYS A 133 3.86 1.38 13.84
C CYS A 133 4.48 1.27 12.43
N GLY A 134 4.63 2.39 11.72
CA GLY A 134 5.02 2.40 10.32
C GLY A 134 6.38 1.75 10.06
N LYS A 135 7.35 2.00 10.93
CA LYS A 135 8.67 1.34 10.90
C LYS A 135 8.56 -0.17 10.86
N SER A 136 7.85 -0.77 11.82
CA SER A 136 7.72 -2.23 11.90
C SER A 136 6.98 -2.80 10.69
N VAL A 137 5.93 -2.12 10.20
CA VAL A 137 5.19 -2.55 9.01
C VAL A 137 6.08 -2.55 7.76
N ILE A 138 6.89 -1.51 7.58
CA ILE A 138 7.83 -1.41 6.46
C ILE A 138 8.90 -2.50 6.58
N GLU A 139 9.45 -2.73 7.78
CA GLU A 139 10.42 -3.80 8.05
C GLU A 139 9.88 -5.19 7.68
N TRP A 140 8.57 -5.44 7.78
CA TRP A 140 7.96 -6.71 7.37
C TRP A 140 8.25 -7.07 5.91
N LEU A 141 8.36 -6.07 5.02
CA LEU A 141 8.61 -6.27 3.60
C LEU A 141 9.93 -6.99 3.32
N ASN A 142 10.93 -6.76 4.17
CA ASN A 142 12.27 -7.34 4.03
C ASN A 142 12.41 -8.75 4.62
N TYR A 143 11.37 -9.28 5.27
CA TYR A 143 11.45 -10.63 5.83
C TYR A 143 11.45 -11.67 4.70
N PRO A 144 12.48 -12.53 4.60
CA PRO A 144 12.55 -13.54 3.54
C PRO A 144 11.41 -14.56 3.60
N THR A 145 10.87 -14.78 4.81
CA THR A 145 9.77 -15.73 5.06
C THR A 145 8.41 -15.22 4.61
N LEU A 146 8.29 -13.93 4.25
CA LEU A 146 7.02 -13.35 3.82
C LEU A 146 6.70 -13.84 2.40
N THR A 147 5.56 -14.53 2.25
CA THR A 147 5.11 -15.04 0.96
C THR A 147 4.73 -13.91 0.02
N GLU A 148 4.83 -14.14 -1.29
CA GLU A 148 4.46 -13.13 -2.30
C GLU A 148 2.99 -12.70 -2.19
N THR A 149 2.11 -13.65 -1.87
CA THR A 149 0.68 -13.40 -1.62
C THR A 149 0.43 -12.43 -0.45
N ALA A 150 1.27 -12.50 0.59
CA ALA A 150 1.20 -11.60 1.75
C ALA A 150 1.95 -10.29 1.51
N ARG A 151 3.07 -10.33 0.77
CA ARG A 151 3.91 -9.15 0.48
C ARG A 151 3.25 -8.18 -0.48
N ARG A 152 2.66 -8.68 -1.58
CA ARG A 152 2.08 -7.82 -2.63
C ARG A 152 1.04 -6.82 -2.12
N PRO A 153 0.08 -7.19 -1.25
CA PRO A 153 -0.88 -6.22 -0.71
C PRO A 153 -0.23 -5.17 0.20
N ILE A 154 0.81 -5.52 0.96
CA ILE A 154 1.56 -4.55 1.79
C ILE A 154 2.26 -3.54 0.88
N VAL A 155 2.99 -4.01 -0.12
CA VAL A 155 3.66 -3.16 -1.12
C VAL A 155 2.66 -2.24 -1.84
N SER A 156 1.48 -2.75 -2.19
CA SER A 156 0.43 -1.94 -2.82
C SER A 156 -0.09 -0.82 -1.90
N ILE A 157 -0.18 -1.09 -0.59
CA ILE A 157 -0.59 -0.08 0.39
C ILE A 157 0.50 0.99 0.56
N VAL A 158 1.76 0.56 0.67
CA VAL A 158 2.90 1.49 0.76
C VAL A 158 2.98 2.37 -0.50
N HIS A 159 2.81 1.80 -1.68
CA HIS A 159 2.72 2.55 -2.94
C HIS A 159 1.58 3.57 -2.93
N ASN A 160 0.39 3.17 -2.47
CA ASN A 160 -0.75 4.08 -2.43
C ASN A 160 -0.49 5.27 -1.49
N LEU A 161 0.17 5.03 -0.36
CA LEU A 161 0.55 6.09 0.57
C LEU A 161 1.65 7.00 -0.01
N SER A 162 2.67 6.44 -0.66
CA SER A 162 3.74 7.24 -1.27
C SER A 162 3.26 8.20 -2.36
N ARG A 163 2.04 8.01 -2.89
CA ARG A 163 1.42 8.97 -3.83
C ARG A 163 1.06 10.30 -3.17
N HIS A 164 0.90 10.35 -1.85
CA HIS A 164 0.50 11.54 -1.10
C HIS A 164 1.72 12.13 -0.37
N ASP A 165 1.98 13.43 -0.52
CA ASP A 165 3.23 14.04 -0.06
C ASP A 165 3.45 13.89 1.45
N ASN A 166 2.42 14.17 2.27
CA ASN A 166 2.50 14.01 3.73
C ASN A 166 2.79 12.56 4.16
N ASP A 167 2.21 11.59 3.46
CA ASP A 167 2.40 10.17 3.77
C ASP A 167 3.78 9.68 3.27
N ALA A 168 4.27 10.22 2.15
CA ALA A 168 5.61 9.93 1.63
C ALA A 168 6.70 10.40 2.58
N ASP A 169 6.57 11.61 3.15
CA ASP A 169 7.49 12.13 4.16
C ASP A 169 7.51 11.25 5.41
N GLU A 170 6.33 10.78 5.84
CA GLU A 170 6.20 9.90 6.99
C GLU A 170 6.85 8.53 6.73
N LEU A 171 6.63 7.94 5.56
CA LEU A 171 7.31 6.70 5.14
C LEU A 171 8.84 6.88 5.11
N ASN A 172 9.33 8.03 4.65
CA ASN A 172 10.76 8.33 4.60
C ASN A 172 11.38 8.43 6.00
N LYS A 173 10.67 8.96 7.00
CA LYS A 173 11.14 8.95 8.41
C LYS A 173 11.42 7.54 8.93
N TYR A 174 10.71 6.55 8.41
CA TYR A 174 10.85 5.15 8.78
C TYR A 174 11.91 4.37 7.97
N GLY A 175 12.65 5.03 7.07
CA GLY A 175 13.66 4.36 6.23
C GLY A 175 13.07 3.48 5.13
N ALA A 176 11.90 3.87 4.58
CA ALA A 176 11.21 3.11 3.54
C ALA A 176 12.06 2.86 2.29
N ILE A 177 12.86 3.86 1.86
CA ILE A 177 13.73 3.74 0.68
C ILE A 177 14.73 2.61 0.87
N GLU A 178 15.45 2.58 1.99
CA GLU A 178 16.46 1.58 2.30
C GLU A 178 15.85 0.18 2.36
N ILE A 179 14.69 0.04 3.01
CA ILE A 179 14.02 -1.24 3.19
C ILE A 179 13.48 -1.77 1.85
N ILE A 180 12.88 -0.91 1.01
CA ILE A 180 12.38 -1.32 -0.31
C ILE A 180 13.54 -1.72 -1.23
N ASN A 181 14.66 -0.98 -1.19
CA ASN A 181 15.87 -1.34 -1.93
C ASN A 181 16.43 -2.72 -1.53
N GLN A 182 16.46 -3.02 -0.22
CA GLN A 182 16.88 -4.34 0.28
C GLN A 182 15.92 -5.44 -0.18
N MET A 183 14.60 -5.19 -0.12
CA MET A 183 13.58 -6.14 -0.57
C MET A 183 13.72 -6.49 -2.06
N GLN A 184 14.13 -5.56 -2.93
CA GLN A 184 14.35 -5.84 -4.36
C GLN A 184 15.47 -6.87 -4.62
N GLN A 185 16.35 -7.10 -3.63
CA GLN A 185 17.39 -8.12 -3.74
C GLN A 185 16.86 -9.54 -3.48
N LEU A 186 15.61 -9.69 -3.03
CA LEU A 186 14.98 -10.99 -2.79
C LEU A 186 14.53 -11.64 -4.11
N ASP A 187 14.95 -12.88 -4.35
CA ASP A 187 14.72 -13.60 -5.61
C ASP A 187 13.24 -13.71 -6.01
N ASN A 188 12.35 -13.87 -5.02
CA ASN A 188 10.91 -13.98 -5.27
C ASN A 188 10.25 -12.66 -5.71
N VAL A 189 10.89 -11.52 -5.45
CA VAL A 189 10.40 -10.19 -5.88
C VAL A 189 10.84 -9.88 -7.31
N ARG A 190 12.09 -10.21 -7.67
CA ARG A 190 12.72 -9.88 -8.95
C ARG A 190 11.98 -10.40 -10.19
N GLN A 191 11.12 -11.40 -10.03
CA GLN A 191 10.39 -12.05 -11.13
C GLN A 191 8.89 -11.70 -11.16
N SER A 192 8.45 -10.70 -10.39
CA SER A 192 7.03 -10.46 -10.11
C SER A 192 6.57 -9.04 -10.45
N THR A 193 5.26 -8.86 -10.63
CA THR A 193 4.59 -7.54 -10.70
C THR A 193 4.88 -6.63 -9.50
N THR A 194 5.33 -7.19 -8.37
CA THR A 194 5.73 -6.45 -7.17
C THR A 194 7.00 -5.63 -7.41
N LEU A 195 7.86 -6.05 -8.34
CA LEU A 195 9.01 -5.27 -8.78
C LEU A 195 8.57 -3.89 -9.30
N LEU A 196 7.60 -3.85 -10.22
CA LEU A 196 7.08 -2.61 -10.77
C LEU A 196 6.48 -1.69 -9.70
N ILE A 197 5.75 -2.24 -8.72
CA ILE A 197 5.18 -1.43 -7.63
C ILE A 197 6.29 -0.86 -6.75
N ASN A 198 7.31 -1.66 -6.42
CA ASN A 198 8.46 -1.19 -5.65
C ASN A 198 9.21 -0.08 -6.38
N THR A 199 9.40 -0.28 -7.68
CA THR A 199 9.97 0.68 -8.61
C THR A 199 9.23 2.02 -8.57
N MET A 200 7.90 1.99 -8.71
CA MET A 200 7.05 3.18 -8.59
C MET A 200 7.14 3.81 -7.19
N THR A 201 7.18 2.98 -6.14
CA THR A 201 7.25 3.45 -4.75
C THR A 201 8.57 4.17 -4.47
N LEU A 202 9.70 3.62 -4.88
CA LEU A 202 11.01 4.26 -4.73
C LEU A 202 11.06 5.61 -5.44
N ALA A 203 10.53 5.67 -6.67
CA ALA A 203 10.41 6.91 -7.43
C ALA A 203 9.60 7.96 -6.65
N LEU A 204 8.45 7.58 -6.10
CA LEU A 204 7.57 8.47 -5.34
C LEU A 204 8.15 8.93 -4.00
N LEU A 205 9.01 8.13 -3.38
CA LEU A 205 9.66 8.46 -2.11
C LEU A 205 10.96 9.26 -2.28
N SER A 206 11.57 9.22 -3.47
CA SER A 206 12.86 9.87 -3.74
C SER A 206 12.70 11.35 -4.06
N THR A 207 13.60 12.17 -3.53
CA THR A 207 13.72 13.57 -3.94
C THR A 207 14.35 13.70 -5.33
N PRO A 208 14.10 14.81 -6.07
CA PRO A 208 14.76 15.07 -7.36
C PRO A 208 16.28 14.98 -7.31
N ASN A 209 16.90 15.38 -6.20
CA ASN A 209 18.35 15.27 -6.01
C ASN A 209 18.82 13.82 -5.85
N GLN A 210 18.11 13.01 -5.05
CA GLN A 210 18.41 11.57 -4.93
C GLN A 210 18.29 10.87 -6.28
N ILE A 211 17.28 11.26 -7.07
CA ILE A 211 17.06 10.77 -8.43
C ILE A 211 18.24 11.07 -9.35
N LYS A 212 18.77 12.31 -9.30
CA LYS A 212 19.94 12.74 -10.09
C LYS A 212 21.24 12.07 -9.66
N THR A 213 21.36 11.67 -8.39
CA THR A 213 22.60 11.09 -7.84
C THR A 213 22.70 9.56 -7.95
N ASP A 214 21.60 8.86 -8.25
CA ASP A 214 21.60 7.41 -8.51
C ASP A 214 21.03 7.03 -9.89
N PRO A 215 21.72 7.40 -10.99
CA PRO A 215 21.29 7.03 -12.34
C PRO A 215 21.18 5.53 -12.57
N LYS A 216 21.98 4.71 -11.88
CA LYS A 216 22.02 3.26 -12.10
C LYS A 216 20.81 2.55 -11.48
N GLY A 217 20.29 3.04 -10.36
CA GLY A 217 19.07 2.53 -9.75
C GLY A 217 17.80 2.97 -10.50
N ILE A 218 17.75 4.23 -10.93
CA ILE A 218 16.53 4.85 -11.47
C ILE A 218 16.33 4.66 -12.97
N LYS A 219 17.40 4.51 -13.76
CA LYS A 219 17.28 4.31 -15.21
C LYS A 219 16.47 3.06 -15.59
N PRO A 220 16.73 1.86 -15.04
CA PRO A 220 15.94 0.67 -15.37
C PRO A 220 14.46 0.83 -15.01
N ILE A 221 14.20 1.53 -13.91
CA ILE A 221 12.87 1.88 -13.40
C ILE A 221 12.11 2.72 -14.42
N LEU A 222 12.73 3.79 -14.90
CA LEU A 222 12.16 4.70 -15.88
C LEU A 222 11.93 4.01 -17.22
N ASP A 223 12.89 3.17 -17.64
CA ASP A 223 12.77 2.43 -18.88
C ASP A 223 11.58 1.48 -18.87
N GLU A 224 11.37 0.78 -17.75
CA GLU A 224 10.21 -0.09 -17.57
C GLU A 224 8.88 0.69 -17.59
N LEU A 225 8.79 1.82 -16.88
CA LEU A 225 7.58 2.67 -16.84
C LEU A 225 7.23 3.23 -18.23
N LEU A 226 8.22 3.68 -18.98
CA LEU A 226 8.04 4.19 -20.34
C LEU A 226 7.63 3.08 -21.32
N GLN A 227 8.26 1.91 -21.26
CA GLN A 227 7.91 0.76 -22.11
C GLN A 227 6.46 0.30 -21.88
N ILE A 228 6.02 0.22 -20.62
CA ILE A 228 4.63 -0.12 -20.29
C ILE A 228 3.66 0.89 -20.93
N THR A 229 3.99 2.17 -20.84
CA THR A 229 3.18 3.26 -21.41
C THR A 229 3.07 3.16 -22.94
N ILE A 230 4.18 2.87 -23.62
CA ILE A 230 4.23 2.67 -25.08
C ILE A 230 3.46 1.42 -25.51
N HIS A 231 3.57 0.31 -24.78
CA HIS A 231 2.78 -0.88 -25.07
C HIS A 231 1.28 -0.64 -24.87
N ALA A 232 0.89 0.14 -23.87
CA ALA A 232 -0.50 0.47 -23.59
C ALA A 232 -1.13 1.42 -24.62
N SER A 233 -0.32 2.26 -25.28
CA SER A 233 -0.79 3.13 -26.37
C SER A 233 -1.06 2.35 -27.66
N THR A 234 -0.30 1.28 -27.90
CA THR A 234 -0.40 0.45 -29.12
C THR A 234 -1.39 -0.71 -29.00
N ALA A 235 -1.59 -1.28 -27.80
CA ALA A 235 -2.47 -2.42 -27.61
C ALA A 235 -3.25 -2.36 -26.30
N GLU A 236 -4.58 -2.51 -26.40
CA GLU A 236 -5.52 -2.33 -25.29
C GLU A 236 -5.29 -3.30 -24.14
N LYS A 237 -4.87 -4.54 -24.43
CA LYS A 237 -4.55 -5.54 -23.40
C LYS A 237 -3.48 -5.08 -22.40
N TYR A 238 -2.59 -4.18 -22.81
CA TYR A 238 -1.52 -3.66 -21.95
C TYR A 238 -1.97 -2.47 -21.09
N ARG A 239 -3.12 -1.85 -21.39
CA ARG A 239 -3.66 -0.76 -20.57
C ARG A 239 -4.04 -1.18 -19.17
N TYR A 240 -4.34 -2.47 -18.97
CA TYR A 240 -4.79 -3.05 -17.70
C TYR A 240 -3.95 -4.26 -17.29
N ASN A 241 -2.76 -4.46 -17.89
CA ASN A 241 -1.93 -5.62 -17.60
C ASN A 241 -1.24 -5.48 -16.23
N GLY A 242 -1.95 -5.86 -15.17
CA GLY A 242 -1.53 -5.73 -13.78
C GLY A 242 -1.99 -4.41 -13.16
N PHE A 243 -1.68 -3.28 -13.78
CA PHE A 243 -2.09 -1.93 -13.39
C PHE A 243 -2.68 -1.16 -14.56
N HIS A 244 -3.51 -0.16 -14.26
CA HIS A 244 -3.93 0.79 -15.29
C HIS A 244 -2.75 1.66 -15.71
N VAL A 245 -2.58 1.93 -17.01
CA VAL A 245 -1.46 2.75 -17.54
C VAL A 245 -1.37 4.15 -16.91
N SER A 246 -2.47 4.68 -16.38
CA SER A 246 -2.46 5.96 -15.66
C SER A 246 -1.55 5.96 -14.42
N GLU A 247 -1.35 4.81 -13.78
CA GLU A 247 -0.53 4.68 -12.57
C GLU A 247 0.97 4.92 -12.86
N PRO A 248 1.63 4.18 -13.79
CA PRO A 248 3.03 4.46 -14.14
C PRO A 248 3.20 5.86 -14.75
N LEU A 249 2.23 6.36 -15.51
CA LEU A 249 2.24 7.73 -16.02
C LEU A 249 2.19 8.79 -14.89
N ALA A 250 1.40 8.56 -13.84
CA ALA A 250 1.31 9.50 -12.72
C ALA A 250 2.62 9.57 -11.93
N VAL A 251 3.34 8.45 -11.83
CA VAL A 251 4.69 8.42 -11.26
C VAL A 251 5.66 9.24 -12.11
N LEU A 252 5.61 9.10 -13.44
CA LEU A 252 6.43 9.90 -14.35
C LEU A 252 6.19 11.41 -14.16
N VAL A 253 4.94 11.87 -14.04
CA VAL A 253 4.63 13.28 -13.72
C VAL A 253 5.32 13.74 -12.43
N LYS A 254 5.28 12.92 -11.38
CA LYS A 254 5.95 13.25 -10.11
C LYS A 254 7.48 13.22 -10.20
N LEU A 255 8.05 12.46 -11.12
CA LEU A 255 9.49 12.48 -11.37
C LEU A 255 9.92 13.71 -12.18
N PHE A 256 9.02 14.26 -13.00
CA PHE A 256 9.28 15.35 -13.94
C PHE A 256 8.84 16.72 -13.42
N ILE A 257 9.00 16.96 -12.12
CA ILE A 257 8.60 18.23 -11.47
C ILE A 257 9.40 19.44 -12.01
N ASP A 258 10.61 19.20 -12.53
CA ASP A 258 11.42 20.24 -13.16
C ASP A 258 12.06 19.76 -14.48
N ASP A 259 12.18 20.69 -15.44
CA ASP A 259 12.73 20.44 -16.79
C ASP A 259 14.11 19.79 -16.74
N THR A 260 14.93 20.08 -15.71
CA THR A 260 16.28 19.50 -15.60
C THR A 260 16.25 18.04 -15.17
N THR A 261 15.30 17.64 -14.32
CA THR A 261 15.07 16.24 -13.93
C THR A 261 14.46 15.47 -15.08
N PHE A 262 13.53 16.09 -15.81
CA PHE A 262 12.97 15.54 -17.05
C PHE A 262 14.06 15.30 -18.11
N ASP A 263 14.83 16.34 -18.46
CA ASP A 263 15.91 16.25 -19.44
C ASP A 263 16.96 15.22 -19.02
N TYR A 264 17.32 15.18 -17.73
CA TYR A 264 18.25 14.20 -17.20
C TYR A 264 17.73 12.76 -17.37
N VAL A 265 16.49 12.50 -16.96
CA VAL A 265 15.86 11.18 -17.07
C VAL A 265 15.75 10.76 -18.53
N MET A 266 15.25 11.64 -19.40
CA MET A 266 15.01 11.31 -20.80
C MET A 266 16.31 11.09 -21.59
N ASN A 267 17.41 11.75 -21.22
CA ASN A 267 18.73 11.50 -21.79
C ASN A 267 19.39 10.22 -21.27
N GLN A 268 18.98 9.73 -20.10
CA GLN A 268 19.52 8.50 -19.50
C GLN A 268 18.70 7.26 -19.84
N ALA A 269 17.39 7.41 -20.09
CA ALA A 269 16.49 6.32 -20.46
C ALA A 269 16.98 5.64 -21.75
N GLU A 270 17.29 4.34 -21.67
CA GLU A 270 17.66 3.47 -22.79
C GLU A 270 16.48 2.65 -23.31
N THR A 271 15.26 3.12 -23.07
CA THR A 271 14.21 2.87 -24.04
C THR A 271 14.76 3.22 -25.43
N ASN A 272 14.32 2.53 -26.48
CA ASN A 272 14.59 2.98 -27.85
C ASN A 272 13.43 3.88 -28.33
N PRO A 273 13.05 5.00 -27.68
CA PRO A 273 12.19 5.96 -28.34
C PRO A 273 13.07 6.60 -29.43
N PRO A 274 12.52 6.85 -30.61
CA PRO A 274 13.30 7.46 -31.69
C PRO A 274 13.94 8.74 -31.15
N SER A 275 15.25 8.93 -31.29
CA SER A 275 16.05 9.92 -30.55
C SER A 275 15.97 11.35 -31.14
N ASN A 276 15.56 12.33 -30.32
CA ASN A 276 15.87 13.77 -30.39
C ASN A 276 15.10 14.51 -29.26
N LEU A 277 15.45 15.73 -28.84
CA LEU A 277 14.58 16.48 -27.91
C LEU A 277 13.16 16.71 -28.50
N THR A 278 13.10 16.83 -29.83
CA THR A 278 11.88 16.79 -30.65
C THR A 278 11.13 15.45 -30.59
N SER A 279 11.72 14.43 -29.98
CA SER A 279 11.16 13.08 -29.87
C SER A 279 10.50 12.79 -28.54
N THR A 280 10.84 13.47 -27.44
CA THR A 280 10.15 13.32 -26.16
C THR A 280 8.80 14.03 -26.16
N ILE A 281 8.78 15.31 -26.56
CA ILE A 281 7.52 16.05 -26.76
C ILE A 281 6.66 15.31 -27.79
N LYS A 282 7.29 14.82 -28.87
CA LYS A 282 6.59 13.99 -29.87
C LYS A 282 6.12 12.66 -29.29
N LEU A 283 6.89 11.99 -28.44
CA LEU A 283 6.49 10.76 -27.77
C LEU A 283 5.24 11.00 -26.92
N PHE A 284 5.27 11.99 -26.02
CA PHE A 284 4.11 12.28 -25.18
C PHE A 284 2.94 12.86 -25.98
N SER A 285 3.18 13.59 -27.08
CA SER A 285 2.13 14.02 -28.02
C SER A 285 1.50 12.83 -28.76
N ASP A 286 2.31 11.90 -29.25
CA ASP A 286 1.87 10.68 -29.93
C ASP A 286 1.09 9.77 -28.96
N LEU A 287 1.53 9.67 -27.70
CA LEU A 287 0.80 9.02 -26.62
C LEU A 287 -0.53 9.74 -26.37
N LEU A 288 -0.54 11.07 -26.22
CA LEU A 288 -1.75 11.86 -26.00
C LEU A 288 -2.77 11.63 -27.11
N ILE A 289 -2.36 11.66 -28.38
CA ILE A 289 -3.22 11.36 -29.54
C ILE A 289 -3.75 9.92 -29.46
N SER A 290 -2.89 8.95 -29.17
CA SER A 290 -3.25 7.52 -29.08
C SER A 290 -4.26 7.23 -27.96
N PHE A 291 -4.20 7.95 -26.85
CA PHE A 291 -5.17 7.84 -25.76
C PHE A 291 -6.43 8.69 -25.99
N HIS A 292 -6.30 9.87 -26.62
CA HIS A 292 -7.40 10.80 -26.88
C HIS A 292 -8.49 10.21 -27.78
N VAL A 293 -8.13 9.43 -28.81
CA VAL A 293 -9.09 8.79 -29.72
C VAL A 293 -10.10 7.88 -28.97
N LYS A 294 -9.80 7.48 -27.73
CA LYS A 294 -10.66 6.61 -26.90
C LYS A 294 -11.48 7.35 -25.82
N LEU A 295 -11.40 8.70 -25.72
CA LEU A 295 -12.13 9.52 -24.73
C LEU A 295 -13.63 9.69 -25.00
N ILE A 296 -14.16 9.05 -26.05
CA ILE A 296 -15.60 9.03 -26.34
C ILE A 296 -16.38 8.31 -25.22
N GLU A 297 -15.69 7.51 -24.40
CA GLU A 297 -16.26 6.81 -23.24
C GLU A 297 -15.98 7.58 -21.93
N LYS A 298 -17.01 7.72 -21.07
CA LYS A 298 -16.94 8.38 -19.75
C LYS A 298 -16.13 7.58 -18.71
N ASN A 299 -14.99 7.00 -19.09
CA ASN A 299 -14.14 6.24 -18.19
C ASN A 299 -13.21 7.19 -17.41
N ARG A 300 -13.35 7.20 -16.07
CA ARG A 300 -12.55 8.06 -15.16
C ARG A 300 -11.04 7.79 -15.26
N LEU A 301 -10.62 6.55 -15.50
CA LEU A 301 -9.20 6.20 -15.58
C LEU A 301 -8.57 6.70 -16.88
N GLU A 302 -9.32 6.68 -17.99
CA GLU A 302 -8.88 7.23 -19.27
C GLU A 302 -8.81 8.76 -19.23
N GLN A 303 -9.77 9.41 -18.55
CA GLN A 303 -9.70 10.85 -18.26
C GLN A 303 -8.48 11.21 -17.41
N PHE A 304 -8.20 10.43 -16.36
CA PHE A 304 -7.01 10.63 -15.53
C PHE A 304 -5.72 10.44 -16.34
N THR A 305 -5.65 9.43 -17.21
CA THR A 305 -4.51 9.22 -18.13
C THR A 305 -4.24 10.45 -18.99
N PHE A 306 -5.29 11.07 -19.53
CA PHE A 306 -5.17 12.28 -20.33
C PHE A 306 -4.66 13.47 -19.52
N ILE A 307 -5.20 13.69 -18.31
CA ILE A 307 -4.73 14.75 -17.41
C ILE A 307 -3.24 14.58 -17.10
N VAL A 308 -2.83 13.34 -16.81
CA VAL A 308 -1.44 13.02 -16.49
C VAL A 308 -0.53 13.28 -17.68
N LEU A 309 -0.90 12.85 -18.89
CA LEU A 309 -0.12 13.15 -20.11
C LEU A 309 -0.04 14.64 -20.42
N PHE A 310 -1.12 15.38 -20.17
CA PHE A 310 -1.14 16.84 -20.34
C PHE A 310 -0.21 17.53 -19.34
N ASN A 311 -0.10 17.04 -18.11
CA ASN A 311 0.83 17.60 -17.12
C ASN A 311 2.32 17.32 -17.45
N ILE A 312 2.61 16.36 -18.34
CA ILE A 312 3.99 16.10 -18.81
C ILE A 312 4.37 17.04 -19.98
N LEU A 313 3.39 17.53 -20.74
CA LEU A 313 3.57 18.39 -21.92
C LEU A 313 3.56 19.88 -21.57
#